data_AF-A0A6V7S8G3-F1
#
_entry.id   AF-A0A6V7S8G3-F1
#
_cell.length_a   1.000
_cell.length_b   1.000
_cell.length_c   1.000
_cell.angle_alpha   90.00
_cell.angle_beta   90.00
_cell.angle_gamma   90.00
#
_symmetry.space_group_name_H-M   'P 1'
#
loop_
_entity.id
_entity.type
_entity.pdbx_description
1 polymer ?
#
loop_
_entity_poly.entity_id
_entity_poly.type
_entity_poly.pdbx_seq_one_letter_code
_entity_poly.pdbx_strand_id
1 'polypeptide(L)'
;MLSLNLKRLGGGVGRRLCMPIYNGTSDSVFKDKHFVLRKINQKYGNVLLFGDVNKLRNTAIELIQNISEQSENSCNNNSYINDKLKKYENSYKFMSEKLEEGNETDNDENKNMVLKSELNKEKNITKKLSFWQIYSMRVKKSIHLLNTHDFSLILQSFHLYNKDTGIYVMSIKYVEDQIPNMNGTSFVILLNIFSKRLKKHSYDEFFKKMINYIPNIMYDLNTKDMNNILNIFYNIELNNPKICEMFYKKILSNINKEGAFIISSLCYIFYKYNFEYLHFFECLKKRGLCVLNDFDAIEFYKFIFSLYKKNICIKEIINSKKNNIMALLPNYNEEQKLFICDIFGIK
;
A
#
# COMPACT_ATOMS: atom_id res chain seq x y z
N MET A 1 62.53 -48.09 -22.79
CA MET A 1 61.60 -46.97 -23.02
C MET A 1 60.26 -47.32 -22.37
N LEU A 2 59.91 -46.68 -21.25
CA LEU A 2 58.58 -46.75 -20.64
C LEU A 2 58.09 -45.31 -20.51
N SER A 3 57.13 -44.94 -21.36
CA SER A 3 56.56 -43.60 -21.43
C SER A 3 55.64 -43.36 -20.23
N LEU A 4 56.04 -42.48 -19.31
CA LEU A 4 55.17 -41.95 -18.27
C LEU A 4 54.28 -40.85 -18.84
N ASN A 5 53.05 -41.21 -19.22
CA ASN A 5 52.01 -40.23 -19.53
C ASN A 5 51.48 -39.59 -18.23
N LEU A 6 52.13 -38.53 -17.76
CA LEU A 6 51.56 -37.66 -16.73
C LEU A 6 50.44 -36.79 -17.34
N LYS A 7 49.19 -37.28 -17.26
CA LYS A 7 48.03 -36.40 -17.40
C LYS A 7 47.96 -35.46 -16.20
N ARG A 8 48.45 -34.22 -16.35
CA ARG A 8 48.19 -33.13 -15.40
C ARG A 8 46.71 -32.78 -15.43
N LEU A 9 45.94 -33.36 -14.53
CA LEU A 9 44.57 -32.93 -14.25
C LEU A 9 44.64 -31.70 -13.35
N GLY A 10 44.41 -30.50 -13.90
CA GLY A 10 44.18 -29.29 -13.12
C GLY A 10 42.95 -29.45 -12.22
N GLY A 11 43.06 -29.09 -10.95
CA GLY A 11 41.94 -29.23 -10.00
C GLY A 11 41.97 -28.13 -8.94
N GLY A 12 40.84 -27.44 -8.78
CA GLY A 12 40.68 -26.27 -7.92
C GLY A 12 40.74 -26.56 -6.41
N VAL A 13 40.58 -25.49 -5.63
CA VAL A 13 40.58 -25.51 -4.16
C VAL A 13 39.48 -26.42 -3.62
N GLY A 14 39.90 -27.54 -3.01
CA GLY A 14 39.01 -28.59 -2.48
C GLY A 14 39.46 -30.01 -2.85
N ARG A 15 40.27 -30.18 -3.90
CA ARG A 15 40.69 -31.51 -4.36
C ARG A 15 41.56 -32.27 -3.35
N ARG A 16 42.38 -31.57 -2.56
CA ARG A 16 43.20 -32.18 -1.49
C ARG A 16 42.37 -32.83 -0.38
N LEU A 17 41.13 -32.39 -0.14
CA LEU A 17 40.23 -32.99 0.87
C LEU A 17 39.53 -34.26 0.38
N CYS A 18 39.50 -34.49 -0.93
CA CYS A 18 38.85 -35.63 -1.57
C CYS A 18 39.85 -36.65 -2.14
N MET A 19 41.16 -36.44 -1.96
CA MET A 19 42.15 -37.46 -2.31
C MET A 19 42.24 -38.50 -1.18
N PRO A 20 42.30 -39.80 -1.50
CA PRO A 20 42.51 -40.83 -0.50
C PRO A 20 43.84 -40.57 0.21
N ILE A 21 43.81 -40.54 1.55
CA ILE A 21 45.00 -40.38 2.37
C ILE A 21 45.48 -41.79 2.71
N TYR A 22 46.67 -42.15 2.22
CA TYR A 22 47.34 -43.39 2.56
C TYR A 22 47.96 -43.26 3.95
N ASN A 23 47.28 -43.80 4.96
CA ASN A 23 47.84 -43.93 6.30
C ASN A 23 48.09 -45.42 6.59
N GLY A 24 49.36 -45.78 6.80
CA GLY A 24 49.74 -47.10 7.29
C GLY A 24 49.46 -47.20 8.79
N THR A 25 48.60 -48.13 9.20
CA THR A 25 48.48 -48.56 10.60
C THR A 25 49.20 -49.88 10.77
N SER A 26 49.87 -50.07 11.91
CA SER A 26 50.85 -51.13 12.17
C SER A 26 50.32 -52.58 12.16
N ASP A 27 49.00 -52.81 12.03
CA ASP A 27 48.41 -54.15 12.20
C ASP A 27 47.40 -54.61 11.12
N SER A 28 47.34 -54.01 9.92
CA SER A 28 46.61 -54.65 8.81
C SER A 28 46.99 -54.15 7.41
N VAL A 29 46.75 -55.01 6.40
CA VAL A 29 46.88 -54.71 4.96
C VAL A 29 46.18 -53.40 4.61
N PHE A 30 46.87 -52.55 3.84
CA PHE A 30 46.43 -51.21 3.41
C PHE A 30 44.95 -51.20 3.00
N LYS A 31 44.11 -50.49 3.76
CA LYS A 31 42.70 -50.27 3.43
C LYS A 31 42.53 -48.87 2.85
N ASP A 32 42.06 -48.81 1.60
CA ASP A 32 41.63 -47.56 0.97
C ASP A 32 40.42 -47.00 1.73
N LYS A 33 40.60 -45.84 2.37
CA LYS A 33 39.53 -45.11 3.06
C LYS A 33 39.06 -43.96 2.17
N HIS A 34 37.85 -44.08 1.63
CA HIS A 34 37.20 -43.00 0.90
C HIS A 34 36.37 -42.14 1.85
N PHE A 35 36.75 -40.88 2.00
CA PHE A 35 35.91 -39.88 2.66
C PHE A 35 34.90 -39.36 1.64
N VAL A 36 33.66 -39.84 1.71
CA VAL A 36 32.55 -39.25 0.97
C VAL A 36 32.02 -38.08 1.78
N LEU A 37 32.34 -36.85 1.35
CA LEU A 37 31.67 -35.67 1.87
C LEU A 37 30.16 -35.82 1.61
N ARG A 38 29.35 -35.89 2.67
CA ARG A 38 27.89 -35.81 2.54
C ARG A 38 27.57 -34.48 1.85
N LYS A 39 26.68 -34.51 0.85
CA LYS A 39 26.09 -33.28 0.29
C LYS A 39 25.66 -32.42 1.46
N ILE A 40 26.25 -31.25 1.60
CA ILE A 40 25.78 -30.24 2.55
C ILE A 40 24.34 -29.99 2.12
N ASN A 41 23.38 -30.43 2.93
CA ASN A 41 22.01 -29.96 2.83
C ASN A 41 22.10 -28.47 3.13
N GLN A 42 22.30 -27.66 2.09
CA GLN A 42 22.22 -26.22 2.17
C GLN A 42 20.75 -25.92 2.48
N LYS A 43 20.38 -25.99 3.75
CA LYS A 43 19.16 -25.40 4.28
C LYS A 43 19.37 -23.89 4.20
N TYR A 44 19.32 -23.35 2.98
CA TYR A 44 19.35 -21.92 2.67
C TYR A 44 18.27 -21.16 3.45
N GLY A 45 17.29 -21.89 3.99
CA GLY A 45 16.32 -21.41 4.95
C GLY A 45 16.91 -20.84 6.24
N ASN A 46 18.20 -20.94 6.55
CA ASN A 46 18.84 -20.21 7.67
C ASN A 46 19.75 -19.06 7.21
N VAL A 47 20.43 -19.21 6.07
CA VAL A 47 21.45 -18.26 5.59
C VAL A 47 20.83 -17.04 4.89
N LEU A 48 19.58 -17.14 4.42
CA LEU A 48 18.88 -16.08 3.68
C LEU A 48 17.74 -15.41 4.46
N LEU A 49 17.72 -15.55 5.80
CA LEU A 49 16.57 -15.14 6.62
C LEU A 49 16.57 -13.70 7.08
N PHE A 50 17.74 -13.11 7.29
CA PHE A 50 17.83 -11.69 7.60
C PHE A 50 17.77 -10.95 6.28
N GLY A 51 16.57 -10.48 5.94
CA GLY A 51 16.44 -9.45 4.92
C GLY A 51 17.08 -8.18 5.46
N ASP A 52 18.05 -7.65 4.73
CA ASP A 52 18.47 -6.26 4.90
C ASP A 52 17.22 -5.37 4.78
N VAL A 53 16.98 -4.54 5.79
CA VAL A 53 15.82 -3.64 5.87
C VAL A 53 15.72 -2.80 4.60
N ASN A 54 16.85 -2.33 4.08
CA ASN A 54 16.90 -1.55 2.85
C ASN A 54 16.45 -2.38 1.64
N LYS A 55 16.84 -3.65 1.56
CA LYS A 55 16.41 -4.54 0.47
C LYS A 55 14.93 -4.85 0.54
N LEU A 56 14.38 -5.07 1.74
CA LEU A 56 12.94 -5.29 1.92
C LEU A 56 12.14 -4.05 1.53
N ARG A 57 12.59 -2.86 1.96
CA ARG A 57 12.00 -1.58 1.57
C ARG A 57 12.05 -1.37 0.06
N ASN A 58 13.22 -1.53 -0.56
CA ASN A 58 13.40 -1.33 -2.00
C ASN A 58 12.53 -2.30 -2.81
N THR A 59 12.39 -3.55 -2.33
CA THR A 59 11.48 -4.53 -2.94
C THR A 59 10.02 -4.08 -2.84
N ALA A 60 9.59 -3.53 -1.70
CA ALA A 60 8.24 -2.99 -1.55
C ALA A 60 7.99 -1.82 -2.50
N ILE A 61 8.95 -0.91 -2.63
CA ILE A 61 8.86 0.26 -3.52
C ILE A 61 8.76 -0.19 -4.98
N GLU A 62 9.63 -1.10 -5.44
CA GLU A 62 9.60 -1.68 -6.80
C GLU A 62 8.22 -2.29 -7.11
N LEU A 63 7.67 -3.06 -6.16
CA LEU A 63 6.35 -3.67 -6.29
C LEU A 63 5.24 -2.63 -6.42
N ILE A 64 5.24 -1.60 -5.56
CA ILE A 64 4.22 -0.54 -5.61
C ILE A 64 4.32 0.24 -6.94
N GLN A 65 5.53 0.57 -7.38
CA GLN A 65 5.79 1.29 -8.63
C GLN A 65 5.26 0.53 -9.84
N ASN A 66 5.53 -0.78 -9.93
CA ASN A 66 5.03 -1.63 -11.01
C ASN A 66 3.50 -1.57 -11.15
N ILE A 67 2.77 -1.48 -10.03
CA ILE A 67 1.30 -1.35 -10.06
C ILE A 67 0.88 0.06 -10.48
N SER A 68 1.58 1.10 -10.03
CA SER A 68 1.27 2.48 -10.41
C SER A 68 1.44 2.71 -11.92
N GLU A 69 2.54 2.21 -12.50
CA GLU A 69 2.82 2.26 -13.95
C GLU A 69 1.77 1.46 -14.76
N GLN A 70 1.22 0.38 -14.19
CA GLN A 70 0.10 -0.35 -14.80
C GLN A 70 -1.23 0.41 -14.73
N SER A 71 -1.49 1.08 -13.61
CA SER A 71 -2.74 1.83 -13.39
C SER A 71 -2.86 3.12 -14.22
N GLU A 72 -1.73 3.73 -14.62
CA GLU A 72 -1.75 4.87 -15.56
C GLU A 72 -2.21 4.47 -16.97
N ASN A 73 -2.15 3.17 -17.30
CA ASN A 73 -2.63 2.61 -18.57
C ASN A 73 -4.02 1.93 -18.47
N SER A 74 -4.56 1.72 -17.27
CA SER A 74 -5.90 1.17 -17.07
C SER A 74 -6.68 2.00 -16.06
N CYS A 75 -7.60 2.82 -16.56
CA CYS A 75 -8.52 3.62 -15.77
C CYS A 75 -9.46 2.71 -14.96
N ASN A 76 -9.02 2.25 -13.79
CA ASN A 76 -9.85 1.84 -12.66
C ASN A 76 -8.91 1.35 -11.55
N ASN A 77 -9.13 1.84 -10.32
CA ASN A 77 -9.41 0.98 -9.16
C ASN A 77 -9.47 1.76 -7.84
N ASN A 78 -10.47 1.38 -7.04
CA ASN A 78 -10.80 1.81 -5.67
C ASN A 78 -9.71 1.53 -4.60
N SER A 79 -8.43 1.59 -4.97
CA SER A 79 -7.32 1.52 -4.04
C SER A 79 -6.93 2.95 -3.66
N TYR A 80 -7.14 3.31 -2.40
CA TYR A 80 -6.61 4.56 -1.86
C TYR A 80 -5.08 4.55 -1.98
N ILE A 81 -4.54 5.20 -3.01
CA ILE A 81 -3.12 5.51 -3.15
C ILE A 81 -2.92 6.88 -2.53
N ASN A 82 -2.12 6.96 -1.46
CA ASN A 82 -1.86 8.23 -0.80
C ASN A 82 -1.00 9.13 -1.71
N ASP A 83 -1.49 10.30 -2.11
CA ASP A 83 -0.73 11.26 -2.94
C ASP A 83 0.61 11.69 -2.30
N LYS A 84 0.75 11.58 -0.97
CA LYS A 84 2.03 11.81 -0.29
C LYS A 84 3.09 10.78 -0.69
N LEU A 85 2.71 9.54 -1.00
CA LEU A 85 3.65 8.54 -1.49
C LEU A 85 4.27 8.96 -2.83
N LYS A 86 3.50 9.54 -3.75
CA LYS A 86 4.02 10.06 -5.03
C LYS A 86 5.08 11.17 -4.84
N LYS A 87 4.94 12.01 -3.81
CA LYS A 87 5.97 13.01 -3.48
C LYS A 87 7.26 12.40 -2.93
N TYR A 88 7.16 11.29 -2.20
CA TYR A 88 8.34 10.57 -1.72
C TYR A 88 8.94 9.64 -2.79
N GLU A 89 8.15 9.13 -3.73
CA GLU A 89 8.62 8.45 -4.95
C GLU A 89 9.59 9.36 -5.71
N ASN A 90 9.26 10.65 -5.86
CA ASN A 90 10.13 11.64 -6.48
C ASN A 90 11.40 11.95 -5.66
N SER A 91 11.32 11.97 -4.33
CA SER A 91 12.53 12.20 -3.50
C SER A 91 13.52 11.03 -3.58
N TYR A 92 13.02 9.80 -3.75
CA TYR A 92 13.89 8.63 -3.93
C TYR A 92 14.43 8.52 -5.35
N LYS A 93 13.64 8.86 -6.38
CA LYS A 93 14.12 8.94 -7.77
C LYS A 93 15.31 9.90 -7.89
N PHE A 94 15.21 11.05 -7.21
CA PHE A 94 16.26 12.05 -7.12
C PHE A 94 17.49 11.60 -6.30
N MET A 95 17.31 10.75 -5.28
CA MET A 95 18.43 10.16 -4.52
C MET A 95 19.12 9.00 -5.26
N SER A 96 18.37 8.17 -6.01
CA SER A 96 18.96 7.12 -6.85
C SER A 96 19.73 7.73 -8.02
N GLU A 97 19.21 8.78 -8.65
CA GLU A 97 19.93 9.51 -9.72
C GLU A 97 21.22 10.15 -9.19
N LYS A 98 21.22 10.73 -7.98
CA LYS A 98 22.44 11.27 -7.34
C LYS A 98 23.45 10.22 -6.88
N LEU A 99 23.03 8.99 -6.60
CA LEU A 99 23.93 7.89 -6.26
C LEU A 99 24.58 7.27 -7.51
N GLU A 100 23.92 7.39 -8.67
CA GLU A 100 24.48 6.98 -9.97
C GLU A 100 25.47 8.02 -10.52
N GLU A 101 25.30 9.32 -10.23
CA GLU A 101 26.24 10.39 -10.63
C GLU A 101 27.58 10.40 -9.84
N GLY A 102 27.73 9.53 -8.83
CA GLY A 102 28.90 9.54 -7.94
C GLY A 102 30.05 8.60 -8.33
N ASN A 103 29.89 7.74 -9.35
CA ASN A 103 30.88 6.74 -9.73
C ASN A 103 31.07 6.69 -11.26
N GLU A 104 31.69 7.71 -11.84
CA GLU A 104 32.21 7.64 -13.20
C GLU A 104 33.69 8.09 -13.22
N THR A 105 34.58 7.12 -13.10
CA THR A 105 35.87 7.13 -13.79
C THR A 105 35.96 5.84 -14.59
N ASP A 106 35.69 5.95 -15.88
CA ASP A 106 36.46 5.39 -16.99
C ASP A 106 35.54 5.07 -18.19
N ASN A 107 35.83 5.81 -19.25
CA ASN A 107 35.27 5.82 -20.59
C ASN A 107 34.96 4.44 -21.18
N ASP A 108 33.72 4.29 -21.69
CA ASP A 108 33.41 3.52 -22.92
C ASP A 108 31.96 3.84 -23.37
N GLU A 109 31.79 4.98 -24.03
CA GLU A 109 30.48 5.63 -24.32
C GLU A 109 29.55 4.88 -25.29
N ASN A 110 29.93 3.73 -25.87
CA ASN A 110 29.13 3.07 -26.91
C ASN A 110 28.47 1.74 -26.52
N LYS A 111 28.57 1.28 -25.26
CA LYS A 111 27.80 0.11 -24.76
C LYS A 111 26.61 0.46 -23.87
N ASN A 112 26.57 1.67 -23.31
CA ASN A 112 25.54 2.08 -22.34
C ASN A 112 24.18 2.37 -22.99
N MET A 113 24.14 2.69 -24.29
CA MET A 113 22.88 2.97 -25.00
C MET A 113 22.07 1.70 -25.30
N VAL A 114 22.72 0.53 -25.39
CA VAL A 114 22.05 -0.76 -25.63
C VAL A 114 21.49 -1.34 -24.33
N LEU A 115 22.26 -1.27 -23.22
CA LEU A 115 21.84 -1.80 -21.91
C LEU A 115 20.65 -1.04 -21.28
N LYS A 116 20.54 0.28 -21.46
CA LYS A 116 19.36 1.06 -21.01
C LYS A 116 18.10 0.75 -21.81
N SER A 117 18.22 0.24 -23.05
CA SER A 117 17.08 -0.11 -23.89
C SER A 117 16.55 -1.52 -23.63
N GLU A 118 17.38 -2.43 -23.11
CA GLU A 118 16.99 -3.81 -22.78
C GLU A 118 16.39 -3.95 -21.37
N LEU A 119 16.81 -3.11 -20.40
CA LEU A 119 16.20 -3.09 -19.05
C LEU A 119 14.75 -2.59 -19.01
N ASN A 120 14.29 -1.92 -20.08
CA ASN A 120 12.95 -1.33 -20.16
C ASN A 120 11.92 -2.18 -20.92
N LYS A 121 12.28 -3.39 -21.38
CA LYS A 121 11.39 -4.19 -22.26
C LYS A 121 10.68 -5.40 -21.64
N GLU A 122 10.82 -5.69 -20.34
CA GLU A 122 10.05 -6.79 -19.71
C GLU A 122 9.51 -6.45 -18.30
N LYS A 123 8.80 -5.33 -18.13
CA LYS A 123 8.14 -4.98 -16.86
C LYS A 123 6.78 -5.67 -16.62
N ASN A 124 6.64 -6.93 -17.03
CA ASN A 124 5.47 -7.76 -16.70
C ASN A 124 5.89 -8.96 -15.84
N ILE A 125 6.59 -8.69 -14.73
CA ILE A 125 7.01 -9.76 -13.83
C ILE A 125 5.87 -10.08 -12.87
N THR A 126 5.03 -11.04 -13.25
CA THR A 126 4.19 -11.76 -12.28
C THR A 126 5.12 -12.57 -11.36
N LYS A 127 5.48 -11.99 -10.21
CA LYS A 127 6.39 -12.66 -9.26
C LYS A 127 5.78 -14.00 -8.81
N LYS A 128 6.58 -15.07 -8.83
CA LYS A 128 6.17 -16.44 -8.47
C LYS A 128 5.68 -16.52 -7.01
N LEU A 129 4.87 -17.54 -6.68
CA LEU A 129 4.41 -17.78 -5.30
C LEU A 129 5.57 -17.93 -4.30
N SER A 130 6.67 -18.57 -4.71
CA SER A 130 7.88 -18.74 -3.89
C SER A 130 8.50 -17.40 -3.48
N PHE A 131 8.44 -16.38 -4.34
CA PHE A 131 8.91 -15.04 -4.01
C PHE A 131 8.14 -14.47 -2.82
N TRP A 132 6.80 -14.52 -2.85
CA TRP A 132 5.96 -13.99 -1.77
C TRP A 132 6.11 -14.76 -0.45
N GLN A 133 6.34 -16.07 -0.52
CA GLN A 133 6.65 -16.88 0.66
C GLN A 133 8.00 -16.49 1.27
N ILE A 134 9.06 -16.37 0.47
CA ILE A 134 10.39 -15.98 0.96
C ILE A 134 10.36 -14.54 1.49
N TYR A 135 9.71 -13.64 0.75
CA TYR A 135 9.60 -12.23 1.13
C TYR A 135 8.85 -12.07 2.45
N SER A 136 7.69 -12.72 2.60
CA SER A 136 6.94 -12.70 3.87
C SER A 136 7.71 -13.35 5.02
N MET A 137 8.44 -14.45 4.80
CA MET A 137 9.29 -15.05 5.83
C MET A 137 10.39 -14.10 6.30
N ARG A 138 11.04 -13.38 5.38
CA ARG A 138 12.07 -12.39 5.73
C ARG A 138 11.49 -11.24 6.53
N VAL A 139 10.38 -10.66 6.07
CA VAL A 139 9.70 -9.55 6.77
C VAL A 139 9.29 -9.97 8.19
N LYS A 140 8.69 -11.16 8.35
CA LYS A 140 8.28 -11.67 9.67
C LYS A 140 9.46 -11.80 10.64
N LYS A 141 10.65 -12.19 10.15
CA LYS A 141 11.85 -12.33 10.98
C LYS A 141 12.53 -11.00 11.28
N SER A 142 12.46 -10.04 10.36
CA SER A 142 13.07 -8.71 10.50
C SER A 142 12.12 -7.64 11.05
N ILE A 143 10.90 -8.00 11.48
CA ILE A 143 9.85 -7.02 11.83
C ILE A 143 10.32 -6.02 12.91
N HIS A 144 11.10 -6.50 13.87
CA HIS A 144 11.63 -5.71 14.99
C HIS A 144 12.67 -4.66 14.57
N LEU A 145 13.24 -4.79 13.36
CA LEU A 145 14.21 -3.84 12.80
C LEU A 145 13.55 -2.80 11.88
N LEU A 146 12.29 -3.03 11.50
CA LEU A 146 11.58 -2.12 10.62
C LEU A 146 11.07 -0.94 11.43
N ASN A 147 11.13 0.26 10.84
CA ASN A 147 10.37 1.40 11.35
C ASN A 147 8.91 1.30 10.87
N THR A 148 8.01 2.09 11.47
CA THR A 148 6.58 2.11 11.12
C THR A 148 6.33 2.45 9.65
N HIS A 149 7.19 3.26 9.06
CA HIS A 149 7.07 3.70 7.68
C HIS A 149 7.37 2.60 6.67
N ASP A 150 8.57 2.03 6.73
CA ASP A 150 9.01 0.91 5.90
C ASP A 150 8.08 -0.28 6.06
N PHE A 151 7.61 -0.53 7.30
CA PHE A 151 6.64 -1.59 7.55
C PHE A 151 5.30 -1.34 6.85
N SER A 152 4.80 -0.09 6.88
CA SER A 152 3.57 0.28 6.17
C SER A 152 3.66 0.11 4.66
N LEU A 153 4.81 0.46 4.06
CA LEU A 153 5.08 0.27 2.63
C LEU A 153 5.12 -1.22 2.26
N ILE A 154 5.81 -2.02 3.08
CA ILE A 154 5.88 -3.47 2.88
C ILE A 154 4.47 -4.05 2.91
N LEU A 155 3.66 -3.76 3.94
CA LEU A 155 2.28 -4.25 4.00
C LEU A 155 1.42 -3.77 2.83
N GLN A 156 1.62 -2.54 2.37
CA GLN A 156 0.93 -2.01 1.20
C GLN A 156 1.27 -2.81 -0.06
N SER A 157 2.53 -3.19 -0.27
CA SER A 157 2.92 -4.04 -1.41
C SER A 157 2.19 -5.40 -1.39
N PHE A 158 2.08 -6.06 -0.23
CA PHE A 158 1.29 -7.29 -0.08
C PHE A 158 -0.20 -7.05 -0.35
N HIS A 159 -0.74 -5.91 0.11
CA HIS A 159 -2.15 -5.57 -0.06
C HIS A 159 -2.50 -5.39 -1.54
N LEU A 160 -1.70 -4.62 -2.27
CA LEU A 160 -1.93 -4.30 -3.68
C LEU A 160 -1.82 -5.55 -4.58
N TYR A 161 -0.89 -6.46 -4.32
CA TYR A 161 -0.77 -7.73 -5.06
C TYR A 161 -1.74 -8.83 -4.60
N ASN A 162 -2.65 -8.51 -3.66
CA ASN A 162 -3.58 -9.44 -3.06
C ASN A 162 -2.93 -10.72 -2.53
N LYS A 163 -1.77 -10.58 -1.86
CA LYS A 163 -1.04 -11.70 -1.28
C LYS A 163 -1.25 -11.73 0.22
N ASP A 164 -1.90 -12.79 0.69
CA ASP A 164 -2.05 -13.07 2.11
C ASP A 164 -1.24 -14.30 2.50
N THR A 165 -0.15 -14.05 3.22
CA THR A 165 0.74 -15.07 3.78
C THR A 165 0.59 -15.15 5.31
N GLY A 166 -0.52 -14.66 5.86
CA GLY A 166 -0.72 -14.49 7.31
C GLY A 166 0.13 -13.37 7.92
N ILE A 167 0.63 -12.44 7.09
CA ILE A 167 1.45 -11.32 7.55
C ILE A 167 0.61 -10.27 8.28
N TYR A 168 -0.64 -10.05 7.85
CA TYR A 168 -1.52 -9.04 8.44
C TYR A 168 -1.86 -9.37 9.91
N VAL A 169 -2.29 -10.60 10.20
CA VAL A 169 -2.63 -11.03 11.57
C VAL A 169 -1.42 -11.00 12.49
N MET A 170 -0.27 -11.49 12.00
CA MET A 170 0.98 -11.48 12.79
C MET A 170 1.45 -10.05 13.12
N SER A 171 1.21 -9.11 12.21
CA SER A 171 1.67 -7.73 12.37
C SER A 171 0.91 -6.89 13.39
N ILE A 172 -0.26 -7.34 13.85
CA ILE A 172 -1.13 -6.53 14.73
C ILE A 172 -0.40 -6.14 16.01
N LYS A 173 0.19 -7.11 16.71
CA LYS A 173 0.92 -6.85 17.96
C LYS A 173 2.06 -5.86 17.77
N TYR A 174 2.86 -6.06 16.72
CA TYR A 174 3.96 -5.15 16.40
C TYR A 174 3.46 -3.73 16.10
N VAL A 175 2.40 -3.60 15.29
CA VAL A 175 1.83 -2.29 14.96
C VAL A 175 1.24 -1.63 16.20
N GLU A 176 0.55 -2.39 17.05
CA GLU A 176 -0.04 -1.93 18.30
C GLU A 176 1.00 -1.30 19.24
N ASP A 177 2.15 -1.94 19.40
CA ASP A 177 3.28 -1.42 20.19
C ASP A 177 3.89 -0.14 19.59
N GLN A 178 3.74 0.06 18.27
CA GLN A 178 4.32 1.18 17.53
C GLN A 178 3.33 2.32 17.25
N ILE A 179 2.07 2.21 17.68
CA ILE A 179 1.05 3.27 17.52
C ILE A 179 1.58 4.64 17.98
N PRO A 180 2.20 4.78 19.17
CA PRO A 180 2.65 6.10 19.66
C PRO A 180 3.68 6.80 18.77
N ASN A 181 4.44 6.02 17.98
CA ASN A 181 5.56 6.50 17.16
C ASN A 181 5.19 6.63 15.67
N MET A 182 3.92 6.50 15.33
CA MET A 182 3.47 6.41 13.94
C MET A 182 3.17 7.78 13.35
N ASN A 183 3.70 8.07 12.15
CA ASN A 183 3.31 9.29 11.43
C ASN A 183 1.92 9.14 10.78
N GLY A 184 1.31 10.27 10.37
CA GLY A 184 -0.04 10.23 9.81
C GLY A 184 -0.17 9.41 8.52
N THR A 185 0.87 9.36 7.69
CA THR A 185 0.86 8.59 6.42
C THR A 185 0.83 7.08 6.67
N SER A 186 1.73 6.59 7.53
CA SER A 186 1.79 5.17 7.90
C SER A 186 0.53 4.73 8.63
N PHE A 187 -0.04 5.61 9.47
CA PHE A 187 -1.32 5.37 10.11
C PHE A 187 -2.44 5.11 9.11
N VAL A 188 -2.62 6.00 8.13
CA VAL A 188 -3.69 5.86 7.13
C VAL A 188 -3.51 4.60 6.28
N ILE A 189 -2.26 4.30 5.87
CA ILE A 189 -1.95 3.09 5.09
C ILE A 189 -2.30 1.83 5.89
N LEU A 190 -1.82 1.73 7.12
CA LEU A 190 -2.05 0.58 7.97
C LEU A 190 -3.53 0.42 8.31
N LEU A 191 -4.23 1.51 8.64
CA LEU A 191 -5.66 1.49 8.91
C LEU A 191 -6.47 1.00 7.70
N ASN A 192 -6.14 1.47 6.49
CA ASN A 192 -6.81 1.03 5.26
C ASN A 192 -6.54 -0.45 4.93
N ILE A 193 -5.32 -0.94 5.18
CA ILE A 193 -4.97 -2.34 4.95
C ILE A 193 -5.70 -3.23 5.94
N PHE A 194 -5.62 -2.91 7.24
CA PHE A 194 -6.19 -3.74 8.30
C PHE A 194 -7.72 -3.76 8.25
N SER A 195 -8.37 -2.65 7.91
CA SER A 195 -9.84 -2.61 7.76
C SER A 195 -10.37 -3.56 6.70
N LYS A 196 -9.58 -3.81 5.64
CA LYS A 196 -9.95 -4.70 4.53
C LYS A 196 -9.50 -6.14 4.74
N ARG A 197 -8.40 -6.36 5.46
CA ARG A 197 -7.76 -7.69 5.59
C ARG A 197 -8.12 -8.42 6.86
N LEU A 198 -8.44 -7.71 7.93
CA LEU A 198 -8.81 -8.34 9.20
C LEU A 198 -10.28 -8.71 9.21
N LYS A 199 -10.61 -9.80 9.91
CA LYS A 199 -12.00 -10.20 10.14
C LYS A 199 -12.70 -9.13 10.99
N LYS A 200 -13.92 -8.77 10.60
CA LYS A 200 -14.77 -7.84 11.37
C LYS A 200 -14.92 -8.32 12.82
N HIS A 201 -14.98 -7.38 13.76
CA HIS A 201 -15.15 -7.59 15.21
C HIS A 201 -14.06 -8.39 15.93
N SER A 202 -13.05 -8.90 15.22
CA SER A 202 -12.00 -9.71 15.84
C SER A 202 -10.90 -8.86 16.50
N TYR A 203 -10.81 -7.57 16.16
CA TYR A 203 -9.71 -6.68 16.53
C TYR A 203 -10.19 -5.28 16.93
N ASP A 204 -11.36 -5.20 17.54
CA ASP A 204 -11.99 -3.91 17.88
C ASP A 204 -11.15 -3.09 18.86
N GLU A 205 -10.50 -3.73 19.83
CA GLU A 205 -9.59 -3.06 20.77
C GLU A 205 -8.39 -2.41 20.07
N PHE A 206 -7.84 -3.07 19.05
CA PHE A 206 -6.76 -2.50 18.22
C PHE A 206 -7.26 -1.25 17.47
N PHE A 207 -8.42 -1.33 16.83
CA PHE A 207 -9.00 -0.17 16.13
C PHE A 207 -9.38 0.96 17.10
N LYS A 208 -9.85 0.67 18.31
CA LYS A 208 -10.08 1.69 19.36
C LYS A 208 -8.79 2.40 19.76
N LYS A 209 -7.67 1.67 19.91
CA LYS A 209 -6.35 2.27 20.17
C LYS A 209 -5.93 3.19 19.02
N MET A 210 -6.15 2.77 17.77
CA MET A 210 -5.89 3.60 16.59
C MET A 210 -6.77 4.88 16.60
N ILE A 211 -8.05 4.78 16.96
CA ILE A 211 -8.96 5.95 17.10
C ILE A 211 -8.42 6.94 18.14
N ASN A 212 -8.01 6.45 19.31
CA ASN A 212 -7.50 7.29 20.38
C ASN A 212 -6.19 8.03 20.02
N TYR A 213 -5.45 7.53 19.04
CA TYR A 213 -4.22 8.14 18.54
C TYR A 213 -4.44 9.20 17.45
N ILE A 214 -5.62 9.27 16.84
CA ILE A 214 -5.97 10.27 15.81
C ILE A 214 -5.60 11.72 16.20
N PRO A 215 -5.83 12.21 17.44
CA PRO A 215 -5.48 13.59 17.79
C PRO A 215 -3.99 13.91 17.55
N ASN A 216 -3.10 12.93 17.77
CA ASN A 216 -1.66 13.12 17.71
C ASN A 216 -1.14 13.24 16.27
N ILE A 217 -1.81 12.59 15.32
CA ILE A 217 -1.47 12.66 13.89
C ILE A 217 -2.27 13.71 13.13
N MET A 218 -3.16 14.43 13.82
CA MET A 218 -4.14 15.32 13.21
C MET A 218 -3.49 16.40 12.34
N TYR A 219 -2.28 16.86 12.70
CA TYR A 219 -1.52 17.84 11.93
C TYR A 219 -1.13 17.31 10.54
N ASP A 220 -0.73 16.05 10.45
CA ASP A 220 -0.26 15.44 9.20
C ASP A 220 -1.40 15.17 8.22
N LEU A 221 -2.61 14.87 8.69
CA LEU A 221 -3.69 14.38 7.83
C LEU A 221 -4.21 15.45 6.85
N ASN A 222 -4.41 15.08 5.58
CA ASN A 222 -5.17 15.91 4.65
C ASN A 222 -6.68 15.55 4.71
N THR A 223 -7.51 16.31 4.00
CA THR A 223 -8.97 16.09 3.89
C THR A 223 -9.33 14.74 3.30
N LYS A 224 -8.59 14.26 2.28
CA LYS A 224 -8.75 12.91 1.70
C LYS A 224 -8.48 11.81 2.73
N ASP A 225 -7.39 11.94 3.50
CA ASP A 225 -7.00 11.03 4.58
C ASP A 225 -8.12 10.98 5.63
N MET A 226 -8.62 12.13 6.08
CA MET A 226 -9.72 12.22 7.06
C MET A 226 -11.01 11.57 6.55
N ASN A 227 -11.39 11.85 5.30
CA ASN A 227 -12.55 11.23 4.68
C ASN A 227 -12.40 9.70 4.57
N ASN A 228 -11.20 9.22 4.25
CA ASN A 228 -10.90 7.78 4.21
C ASN A 228 -11.01 7.16 5.61
N ILE A 229 -10.41 7.79 6.63
CA ILE A 229 -10.48 7.34 8.03
C ILE A 229 -11.93 7.22 8.50
N LEU A 230 -12.76 8.24 8.26
CA LEU A 230 -14.19 8.23 8.63
C LEU A 230 -14.95 7.08 7.95
N ASN A 231 -14.74 6.89 6.64
CA ASN A 231 -15.38 5.79 5.92
C ASN A 231 -14.93 4.42 6.44
N ILE A 232 -13.65 4.27 6.77
CA ILE A 232 -13.12 3.02 7.32
C ILE A 232 -13.78 2.69 8.66
N PHE A 233 -13.80 3.61 9.61
CA PHE A 233 -14.39 3.33 10.92
C PHE A 233 -15.89 3.09 10.84
N TYR A 234 -16.58 3.76 9.91
CA TYR A 234 -17.98 3.49 9.63
C TYR A 234 -18.21 2.06 9.12
N ASN A 235 -17.39 1.60 8.19
CA ASN A 235 -17.54 0.27 7.59
C ASN A 235 -17.18 -0.89 8.55
N ILE A 236 -16.31 -0.62 9.53
CA ILE A 236 -15.97 -1.57 10.62
C ILE A 236 -17.02 -1.49 11.75
N GLU A 237 -18.01 -0.58 11.67
CA GLU A 237 -19.07 -0.40 12.67
C GLU A 237 -18.56 0.11 14.03
N LEU A 238 -17.37 0.73 14.04
CA LEU A 238 -16.78 1.40 15.20
C LEU A 238 -17.06 2.90 15.14
N ASN A 239 -18.35 3.23 15.10
CA ASN A 239 -18.83 4.59 14.98
C ASN A 239 -18.58 5.38 16.28
N ASN A 240 -17.63 6.31 16.23
CA ASN A 240 -17.42 7.27 17.31
C ASN A 240 -17.69 8.70 16.78
N PRO A 241 -18.77 9.37 17.21
CA PRO A 241 -19.13 10.71 16.72
C PRO A 241 -18.07 11.77 17.08
N LYS A 242 -17.26 11.53 18.12
CA LYS A 242 -16.16 12.43 18.50
C LYS A 242 -15.11 12.58 17.39
N ILE A 243 -14.94 11.58 16.52
CA ILE A 243 -14.00 11.68 15.39
C ILE A 243 -14.45 12.78 14.42
N CYS A 244 -15.76 12.91 14.17
CA CYS A 244 -16.31 14.00 13.37
C CYS A 244 -16.07 15.36 14.03
N GLU A 245 -16.22 15.46 15.35
CA GLU A 245 -15.93 16.68 16.11
C GLU A 245 -14.44 17.08 16.06
N MET A 246 -13.55 16.10 16.00
CA MET A 246 -12.12 16.37 15.84
C MET A 246 -11.81 16.87 14.42
N PHE A 247 -12.39 16.23 13.41
CA PHE A 247 -12.05 16.50 12.01
C PHE A 247 -12.73 17.75 11.44
N TYR A 248 -13.93 18.14 11.91
CA TYR A 248 -14.73 19.16 11.22
C TYR A 248 -13.99 20.49 11.06
N LYS A 249 -13.27 20.97 12.08
CA LYS A 249 -12.59 22.29 12.02
C LYS A 249 -11.54 22.32 10.92
N LYS A 250 -10.72 21.28 10.83
CA LYS A 250 -9.65 21.19 9.83
C LYS A 250 -10.21 20.94 8.43
N ILE A 251 -11.27 20.14 8.31
CA ILE A 251 -11.98 19.97 7.03
C ILE A 251 -12.57 21.29 6.57
N LEU A 252 -13.27 22.01 7.45
CA LEU A 252 -13.89 23.28 7.15
C LEU A 252 -12.87 24.32 6.67
N SER A 253 -11.68 24.36 7.28
CA SER A 253 -10.61 25.27 6.87
C SER A 253 -10.06 25.00 5.46
N ASN A 254 -10.17 23.77 4.95
CA ASN A 254 -9.62 23.35 3.66
C ASN A 254 -10.67 23.06 2.59
N ILE A 255 -11.96 23.15 2.94
CA ILE A 255 -13.09 22.74 2.10
C ILE A 255 -13.09 23.38 0.71
N ASN A 256 -12.62 24.63 0.60
CA ASN A 256 -12.62 25.40 -0.64
C ASN A 256 -11.71 24.80 -1.72
N LYS A 257 -10.75 23.95 -1.37
CA LYS A 257 -9.80 23.32 -2.29
C LYS A 257 -10.25 21.94 -2.79
N GLU A 258 -11.31 21.39 -2.21
CA GLU A 258 -11.71 19.99 -2.44
C GLU A 258 -12.60 19.82 -3.68
N GLY A 259 -12.47 18.67 -4.36
CA GLY A 259 -13.27 18.31 -5.54
C GLY A 259 -14.62 17.65 -5.20
N ALA A 260 -15.43 17.39 -6.23
CA ALA A 260 -16.79 16.82 -6.10
C ALA A 260 -16.85 15.52 -5.30
N PHE A 261 -15.99 14.54 -5.61
CA PHE A 261 -15.91 13.25 -4.89
C PHE A 261 -15.78 13.43 -3.37
N ILE A 262 -14.85 14.29 -2.94
CA ILE A 262 -14.53 14.48 -1.51
C ILE A 262 -15.70 15.19 -0.83
N ILE A 263 -16.27 16.22 -1.45
CA ILE A 263 -17.41 16.96 -0.92
C ILE A 263 -18.63 16.04 -0.78
N SER A 264 -18.94 15.24 -1.81
CA SER A 264 -20.01 14.23 -1.76
C SER A 264 -19.80 13.27 -0.60
N SER A 265 -18.61 12.68 -0.53
CA SER A 265 -18.27 11.67 0.48
C SER A 265 -18.33 12.25 1.89
N LEU A 266 -17.78 13.45 2.11
CA LEU A 266 -17.82 14.14 3.39
C LEU A 266 -19.26 14.45 3.81
N CYS A 267 -20.08 14.97 2.90
CA CYS A 267 -21.49 15.25 3.19
C CYS A 267 -22.23 13.97 3.60
N TYR A 268 -21.98 12.86 2.91
CA TYR A 268 -22.62 11.58 3.18
C TYR A 268 -22.16 10.92 4.46
N ILE A 269 -20.85 10.90 4.72
CA ILE A 269 -20.31 10.27 5.91
C ILE A 269 -20.69 11.05 7.18
N PHE A 270 -20.60 12.39 7.17
CA PHE A 270 -21.02 13.20 8.31
C PHE A 270 -22.53 13.08 8.60
N TYR A 271 -23.35 12.93 7.55
CA TYR A 271 -24.76 12.59 7.72
C TYR A 271 -24.93 11.24 8.43
N LYS A 272 -24.22 10.21 7.98
CA LYS A 272 -24.25 8.85 8.56
C LYS A 272 -23.80 8.79 10.02
N TYR A 273 -22.84 9.64 10.40
CA TYR A 273 -22.40 9.79 11.79
C TYR A 273 -23.37 10.63 12.65
N ASN A 274 -24.52 11.03 12.10
CA ASN A 274 -25.50 11.89 12.75
C ASN A 274 -24.93 13.23 13.23
N PHE A 275 -23.92 13.78 12.55
CA PHE A 275 -23.30 15.04 12.96
C PHE A 275 -24.31 16.20 12.99
N GLU A 276 -24.31 17.00 14.05
CA GLU A 276 -25.39 17.92 14.36
C GLU A 276 -25.19 19.33 13.78
N TYR A 277 -23.94 19.78 13.58
CA TYR A 277 -23.66 21.15 13.20
C TYR A 277 -24.09 21.47 11.76
N LEU A 278 -25.28 22.05 11.60
CA LEU A 278 -25.87 22.40 10.30
C LEU A 278 -25.00 23.36 9.49
N HIS A 279 -24.28 24.27 10.16
CA HIS A 279 -23.36 25.21 9.51
C HIS A 279 -22.29 24.49 8.66
N PHE A 280 -21.81 23.33 9.11
CA PHE A 280 -20.84 22.54 8.35
C PHE A 280 -21.40 22.05 7.02
N PHE A 281 -22.65 21.55 7.04
CA PHE A 281 -23.32 21.10 5.83
C PHE A 281 -23.69 22.27 4.89
N GLU A 282 -24.00 23.44 5.43
CA GLU A 282 -24.16 24.67 4.64
C GLU A 282 -22.85 25.08 3.92
N CYS A 283 -21.71 24.94 4.58
CA CYS A 283 -20.40 25.16 3.95
C CYS A 283 -20.08 24.10 2.87
N LEU A 284 -20.39 22.83 3.12
CA LEU A 284 -20.30 21.77 2.10
C LEU A 284 -21.22 22.05 0.92
N LYS A 285 -22.44 22.53 1.15
CA LYS A 285 -23.38 22.95 0.11
C LYS A 285 -22.78 24.04 -0.77
N LYS A 286 -22.27 25.11 -0.16
CA LYS A 286 -21.64 26.22 -0.89
C LYS A 286 -20.50 25.76 -1.78
N ARG A 287 -19.61 24.92 -1.27
CA ARG A 287 -18.52 24.36 -2.10
C ARG A 287 -19.04 23.43 -3.18
N GLY A 288 -20.01 22.56 -2.86
CA GLY A 288 -20.61 21.64 -3.81
C GLY A 288 -21.29 22.34 -4.99
N LEU A 289 -21.89 23.51 -4.76
CA LEU A 289 -22.41 24.36 -5.84
C LEU A 289 -21.31 24.80 -6.83
N CYS A 290 -20.10 25.08 -6.36
CA CYS A 290 -18.98 25.45 -7.22
C CYS A 290 -18.45 24.29 -8.08
N VAL A 291 -18.60 23.05 -7.63
CA VAL A 291 -18.13 21.83 -8.34
C VAL A 291 -19.29 20.98 -8.89
N LEU A 292 -20.46 21.60 -9.06
CA LEU A 292 -21.70 20.88 -9.37
C LEU A 292 -21.64 20.08 -10.68
N ASN A 293 -20.87 20.57 -11.65
CA ASN A 293 -20.72 19.96 -12.96
C ASN A 293 -19.80 18.73 -12.92
N ASP A 294 -18.94 18.61 -11.91
CA ASP A 294 -17.94 17.55 -11.80
C ASP A 294 -18.47 16.32 -11.05
N PHE A 295 -19.71 16.35 -10.54
CA PHE A 295 -20.30 15.21 -9.85
C PHE A 295 -20.73 14.11 -10.82
N ASP A 296 -20.27 12.90 -10.54
CA ASP A 296 -20.86 11.67 -11.06
C ASP A 296 -22.25 11.42 -10.44
N ALA A 297 -23.05 10.57 -11.09
CA ALA A 297 -24.42 10.28 -10.65
C ALA A 297 -24.46 9.86 -9.17
N ILE A 298 -23.65 8.87 -8.78
CA ILE A 298 -23.61 8.33 -7.42
C ILE A 298 -23.17 9.40 -6.41
N GLU A 299 -22.19 10.22 -6.77
CA GLU A 299 -21.70 11.30 -5.92
C GLU A 299 -22.77 12.37 -5.71
N PHE A 300 -23.46 12.75 -6.79
CA PHE A 300 -24.55 13.71 -6.75
C PHE A 300 -25.69 13.24 -5.85
N TYR A 301 -26.09 11.97 -5.97
CA TYR A 301 -27.13 11.38 -5.13
C TYR A 301 -26.73 11.43 -3.65
N LYS A 302 -25.53 10.95 -3.30
CA LYS A 302 -25.02 10.98 -1.92
C LYS A 302 -25.02 12.39 -1.34
N PHE A 303 -24.63 13.37 -2.15
CA PHE A 303 -24.60 14.77 -1.76
C PHE A 303 -26.01 15.34 -1.49
N ILE A 304 -26.93 15.22 -2.46
CA ILE A 304 -28.30 15.73 -2.30
C ILE A 304 -29.05 15.01 -1.19
N PHE A 305 -28.95 13.68 -1.13
CA PHE A 305 -29.65 12.88 -0.13
C PHE A 305 -29.31 13.32 1.29
N SER A 306 -28.02 13.55 1.57
CA SER A 306 -27.57 14.00 2.88
C SER A 306 -28.03 15.41 3.23
N LEU A 307 -28.00 16.34 2.28
CA LEU A 307 -28.50 17.70 2.50
C LEU A 307 -30.02 17.71 2.74
N TYR A 308 -30.77 16.96 1.93
CA TYR A 308 -32.21 16.82 2.06
C TYR A 308 -32.59 16.24 3.43
N LYS A 309 -31.93 15.16 3.86
CA LYS A 309 -32.19 14.53 5.16
C LYS A 309 -31.80 15.41 6.35
N LYS A 310 -30.88 16.35 6.17
CA LYS A 310 -30.54 17.37 7.18
C LYS A 310 -31.40 18.63 7.09
N ASN A 311 -32.47 18.61 6.30
CA ASN A 311 -33.40 19.74 6.08
C ASN A 311 -32.71 21.02 5.57
N ILE A 312 -31.65 20.86 4.76
CA ILE A 312 -30.93 21.98 4.16
C ILE A 312 -31.59 22.37 2.85
N CYS A 313 -31.71 23.68 2.60
CA CYS A 313 -32.32 24.17 1.37
C CYS A 313 -31.48 23.79 0.14
N ILE A 314 -32.06 22.97 -0.74
CA ILE A 314 -31.44 22.47 -1.99
C ILE A 314 -31.98 23.15 -3.26
N LYS A 315 -32.83 24.18 -3.14
CA LYS A 315 -33.48 24.84 -4.30
C LYS A 315 -32.48 25.34 -5.36
N GLU A 316 -31.36 25.90 -4.92
CA GLU A 316 -30.30 26.40 -5.79
C GLU A 316 -29.64 25.28 -6.60
N ILE A 317 -29.41 24.13 -5.97
CA ILE A 317 -28.87 22.92 -6.61
C ILE A 317 -29.86 22.39 -7.64
N ILE A 318 -31.15 22.36 -7.27
CA ILE A 318 -32.22 21.84 -8.13
C ILE A 318 -32.31 22.68 -9.42
N ASN A 319 -32.35 24.00 -9.27
CA ASN A 319 -32.49 24.92 -10.40
C ASN A 319 -31.28 24.85 -11.36
N SER A 320 -30.07 24.70 -10.81
CA SER A 320 -28.84 24.65 -11.61
C SER A 320 -28.63 23.32 -12.35
N LYS A 321 -29.05 22.18 -11.77
CA LYS A 321 -28.91 20.85 -12.42
C LYS A 321 -30.12 20.42 -13.25
N LYS A 322 -31.25 21.15 -13.22
CA LYS A 322 -32.55 20.77 -13.81
C LYS A 322 -32.47 20.19 -15.24
N ASN A 323 -31.62 20.75 -16.09
CA ASN A 323 -31.50 20.34 -17.49
C ASN A 323 -30.61 19.11 -17.71
N ASN A 324 -29.78 18.76 -16.72
CA ASN A 324 -28.73 17.74 -16.84
C ASN A 324 -29.02 16.46 -16.05
N ILE A 325 -30.12 16.38 -15.28
CA ILE A 325 -30.47 15.19 -14.48
C ILE A 325 -30.86 14.00 -15.34
N MET A 326 -31.50 14.25 -16.49
CA MET A 326 -31.90 13.17 -17.41
C MET A 326 -30.69 12.33 -17.86
N ALA A 327 -29.50 12.93 -17.96
CA ALA A 327 -28.26 12.24 -18.28
C ALA A 327 -27.72 11.36 -17.12
N LEU A 328 -28.11 11.64 -15.87
CA LEU A 328 -27.67 10.88 -14.68
C LEU A 328 -28.63 9.74 -14.32
N LEU A 329 -29.91 9.82 -14.71
CA LEU A 329 -30.94 8.82 -14.43
C LEU A 329 -30.57 7.38 -14.81
N PRO A 330 -29.90 7.11 -15.96
CA PRO A 330 -29.53 5.74 -16.34
C PRO A 330 -28.57 5.07 -15.34
N ASN A 331 -27.79 5.85 -14.60
CA ASN A 331 -26.76 5.37 -13.68
C ASN A 331 -27.29 5.13 -12.25
N TYR A 332 -28.59 5.33 -12.01
CA TYR A 332 -29.23 5.16 -10.72
C TYR A 332 -29.97 3.82 -10.59
N ASN A 333 -30.00 3.29 -9.37
CA ASN A 333 -30.92 2.21 -9.03
C ASN A 333 -32.36 2.74 -8.89
N GLU A 334 -33.37 1.87 -8.93
CA GLU A 334 -34.79 2.28 -8.92
C GLU A 334 -35.16 3.18 -7.73
N GLU A 335 -34.68 2.89 -6.51
CA GLU A 335 -34.93 3.74 -5.33
C GLU A 335 -34.30 5.13 -5.47
N GLN A 336 -33.12 5.21 -6.08
CA GLN A 336 -32.41 6.47 -6.29
C GLN A 336 -33.11 7.29 -7.38
N LYS A 337 -33.61 6.64 -8.43
CA LYS A 337 -34.42 7.28 -9.48
C LYS A 337 -35.67 7.89 -8.88
N LEU A 338 -36.44 7.12 -8.09
CA LEU A 338 -37.64 7.62 -7.42
C LEU A 338 -37.35 8.87 -6.59
N PHE A 339 -36.33 8.81 -5.73
CA PHE A 339 -35.92 9.96 -4.91
C PHE A 339 -35.52 11.19 -5.74
N ILE A 340 -34.74 10.99 -6.80
CA ILE A 340 -34.32 12.10 -7.67
C ILE A 340 -35.49 12.65 -8.47
N CYS A 341 -36.36 11.80 -9.03
CA CYS A 341 -37.57 12.23 -9.74
C CYS A 341 -38.50 13.06 -8.83
N ASP A 342 -38.71 12.61 -7.59
CA ASP A 342 -39.53 13.32 -6.61
C ASP A 342 -38.96 14.71 -6.28
N ILE A 343 -37.64 14.80 -6.05
CA ILE A 343 -36.97 16.08 -5.73
C ILE A 343 -37.02 17.06 -6.90
N PHE A 344 -36.86 16.55 -8.13
CA PHE A 344 -36.79 17.39 -9.33
C PHE A 344 -38.16 17.60 -10.01
N GLY A 345 -39.22 16.96 -9.52
CA GLY A 345 -40.57 17.04 -10.09
C GLY A 345 -40.66 16.43 -11.49
N ILE A 346 -39.87 15.40 -11.76
CA ILE A 346 -39.86 14.67 -13.03
C ILE A 346 -40.89 13.55 -12.91
N LYS A 347 -41.90 13.56 -13.79
CA LYS A 347 -42.97 12.55 -13.83
C LYS A 347 -42.62 11.40 -14.74
#